data_AF-A0A4S9JG97-F1
#
_entry.id   AF-A0A4S9JG97-F1
#
_cell.length_a   1.000
_cell.length_b   1.000
_cell.length_c   1.000
_cell.angle_alpha   90.00
_cell.angle_beta   90.00
_cell.angle_gamma   90.00
#
_symmetry.space_group_name_H-M   'P 1'
#
loop_
_entity.id
_entity.type
_entity.pdbx_description
1 polymer ?
#
loop_
_entity_poly.entity_id
_entity_poly.type
_entity_poly.pdbx_seq_one_letter_code
_entity_poly.pdbx_strand_id
1 'polypeptide(L)'
;MGSHVKVSMLQKPKTAGFGEDPPGPSIVLYIVSILQGLLVVIHLSLDIFIMASILKRASFSPVVTGAALLVLLKGPENIQRPVYDYLHQLLKPHNIERLITTLKWLFAYGLIKNVNEAINQLARNNFSLRSSKADWDWNNEIAIVTGGSSGFGALFSKDLSQKGIHVVAIDVNPLPSHLENNPKISFFKCDVTDVEAVNTVAAEIKSKIGHPSILINNAGIGGQRPILQTKPEQLQKLMGVNLFAHYYLVQAFLPNMLENRKGHIISIASMASFFTTPGITDYSCSKAAVLAFNEGLSTELRTIHRCPEIKTTV
;
A
#
# COMPACT_ATOMS: atom_id res chain seq x y z
N MET A 1 64.33 29.34 16.85
CA MET A 1 63.43 30.44 16.43
C MET A 1 62.04 30.10 16.95
N GLY A 2 61.87 30.25 18.26
CA GLY A 2 60.62 30.04 18.97
C GLY A 2 60.11 31.40 19.43
N SER A 3 58.82 31.63 19.28
CA SER A 3 58.13 32.78 19.87
C SER A 3 57.13 32.27 20.91
N HIS A 4 57.64 32.13 22.13
CA HIS A 4 56.87 32.35 23.35
C HIS A 4 56.46 33.83 23.41
N VAL A 5 55.19 34.15 23.66
CA VAL A 5 54.74 35.25 24.57
C VAL A 5 53.26 34.93 24.93
N LYS A 6 52.96 34.42 26.14
CA LYS A 6 52.66 35.09 27.42
C LYS A 6 51.25 35.70 27.51
N VAL A 7 50.50 35.14 28.46
CA VAL A 7 49.18 35.52 28.97
C VAL A 7 49.21 36.94 29.57
N SER A 8 48.22 37.75 29.23
CA SER A 8 47.87 39.01 29.91
C SER A 8 46.37 39.02 30.19
N MET A 9 46.01 39.09 31.48
CA MET A 9 44.64 39.24 31.95
C MET A 9 44.00 40.52 31.39
N LEU A 10 42.80 40.41 30.82
CA LEU A 10 41.91 41.54 30.57
C LEU A 10 40.54 41.23 31.17
N GLN A 11 40.04 42.24 31.88
CA GLN A 11 38.95 42.23 32.84
C GLN A 11 37.59 41.82 32.23
N LYS A 12 36.75 41.17 33.05
CA LYS A 12 35.31 40.98 32.76
C LYS A 12 34.65 42.34 32.49
N PRO A 13 33.89 42.51 31.38
CA PRO A 13 33.02 43.66 31.23
C PRO A 13 31.77 43.51 32.12
N LYS A 14 31.37 44.64 32.71
CA LYS A 14 30.22 44.82 33.58
C LYS A 14 28.92 44.37 32.91
N THR A 15 28.09 43.61 33.63
CA THR A 15 26.71 43.33 33.27
C THR A 15 25.90 44.63 33.33
N ALA A 16 25.53 45.18 32.18
CA ALA A 16 24.48 46.19 32.08
C ALA A 16 23.14 45.47 32.23
N GLY A 17 22.41 45.78 33.31
CA GLY A 17 21.07 45.27 33.54
C GLY A 17 20.11 45.77 32.46
N PHE A 18 19.56 44.86 31.68
CA PHE A 18 18.30 45.09 31.00
C PHE A 18 17.19 44.73 31.98
N GLY A 19 16.42 45.73 32.39
CA GLY A 19 15.20 45.54 33.16
C GLY A 19 14.22 44.69 32.35
N GLU A 20 13.80 43.58 32.94
CA GLU A 20 12.59 42.89 32.54
C GLU A 20 11.39 43.67 33.06
N ASP A 21 10.98 44.71 32.33
CA ASP A 21 9.62 45.22 32.51
C ASP A 21 8.68 44.29 31.74
N PRO A 22 7.65 43.71 32.38
CA PRO A 22 6.70 42.85 31.70
C PRO A 22 5.99 43.67 30.61
N PRO A 23 5.69 43.07 29.44
CA PRO A 23 5.00 43.79 28.37
C PRO A 23 3.68 44.35 28.92
N GLY A 24 3.51 45.68 28.78
CA GLY A 24 2.33 46.37 29.28
C GLY A 24 1.03 45.73 28.77
N PRO A 25 -0.08 45.86 29.52
CA PRO A 25 -1.33 45.13 29.30
C PRO A 25 -1.88 45.24 27.86
N SER A 26 -1.54 46.31 27.14
CA SER A 26 -1.95 46.57 25.75
C SER A 26 -1.33 45.59 24.72
N ILE A 27 -0.08 45.16 24.90
CA ILE A 27 0.60 44.26 23.94
C ILE A 27 0.11 42.82 24.09
N VAL A 28 -0.12 42.40 25.34
CA VAL A 28 -0.68 41.06 25.64
C VAL A 28 -2.10 40.94 25.07
N LEU A 29 -2.94 41.96 25.25
CA LEU A 29 -4.29 41.99 24.65
C LEU A 29 -4.26 41.97 23.11
N TYR A 30 -3.30 42.66 22.49
CA TYR A 30 -3.16 42.68 21.03
C TYR A 30 -2.74 41.32 20.47
N ILE A 31 -1.80 40.63 21.13
CA ILE A 31 -1.37 39.28 20.74
C ILE A 31 -2.51 38.26 20.94
N VAL A 32 -3.26 38.35 22.04
CA VAL A 32 -4.43 37.48 22.28
C VAL A 32 -5.52 37.70 21.22
N SER A 33 -5.78 38.95 20.84
CA SER A 33 -6.75 39.26 19.78
C SER A 33 -6.32 38.75 18.40
N ILE A 34 -5.03 38.81 18.07
CA ILE A 34 -4.49 38.26 16.82
C ILE A 34 -4.58 36.73 16.83
N LEU A 35 -4.22 36.08 17.94
CA LEU A 35 -4.30 34.63 18.07
C LEU A 35 -5.76 34.13 18.02
N GLN A 36 -6.71 34.83 18.65
CA GLN A 36 -8.13 34.53 18.52
C GLN A 36 -8.64 34.73 17.09
N GLY A 37 -8.25 35.81 16.41
CA GLY A 37 -8.58 36.03 15.00
C GLY A 37 -8.03 34.93 14.09
N LEU A 38 -6.77 34.52 14.32
CA LEU A 38 -6.14 33.43 13.57
C LEU A 38 -6.85 32.08 13.83
N LEU A 39 -7.24 31.81 15.09
CA LEU A 39 -7.96 30.59 15.46
C LEU A 39 -9.35 30.53 14.82
N VAL A 40 -10.07 31.67 14.76
CA VAL A 40 -11.37 31.78 14.08
C VAL A 40 -11.22 31.59 12.58
N VAL A 41 -10.19 32.15 11.96
CA VAL A 41 -9.91 31.96 10.52
C VAL A 41 -9.53 30.51 10.22
N ILE A 42 -8.73 29.86 11.07
CA ILE A 42 -8.39 28.44 10.93
C ILE A 42 -9.63 27.56 11.09
N HIS A 43 -10.50 27.83 12.07
CA HIS A 43 -11.75 27.09 12.25
C HIS A 43 -12.71 27.29 11.07
N LEU A 44 -12.95 28.52 10.62
CA LEU A 44 -13.78 28.76 9.43
C LEU A 44 -13.21 28.06 8.18
N SER A 45 -11.89 28.08 8.00
CA SER A 45 -11.24 27.43 6.86
C SER A 45 -11.37 25.91 6.92
N LEU A 46 -11.25 25.33 8.12
CA LEU A 46 -11.44 23.90 8.36
C LEU A 46 -12.90 23.49 8.16
N ASP A 47 -13.85 24.29 8.65
CA ASP A 47 -15.28 24.05 8.50
C ASP A 47 -15.72 24.16 7.04
N ILE A 48 -15.21 25.14 6.29
CA ILE A 48 -15.45 25.25 4.83
C ILE A 48 -14.88 24.04 4.10
N PHE A 49 -13.68 23.58 4.45
CA PHE A 49 -13.06 22.41 3.82
C PHE A 49 -13.81 21.12 4.15
N ILE A 50 -14.21 20.94 5.41
CA ILE A 50 -15.03 19.82 5.88
C ILE A 50 -16.39 19.86 5.16
N MET A 51 -17.06 21.01 5.12
CA MET A 51 -18.34 21.20 4.43
C MET A 51 -18.23 20.91 2.94
N ALA A 52 -17.18 21.41 2.27
CA ALA A 52 -16.91 21.12 0.87
C ALA A 52 -16.64 19.61 0.63
N SER A 53 -15.94 18.95 1.54
CA SER A 53 -15.68 17.51 1.47
C SER A 53 -16.96 16.68 1.68
N ILE A 54 -17.84 17.11 2.58
CA ILE A 54 -19.15 16.51 2.84
C ILE A 54 -20.07 16.73 1.65
N LEU A 55 -20.14 17.95 1.11
CA LEU A 55 -20.90 18.29 -0.10
C LEU A 55 -20.42 17.49 -1.30
N LYS A 56 -19.12 17.30 -1.48
CA LYS A 56 -18.56 16.47 -2.55
C LYS A 56 -18.92 15.00 -2.37
N ARG A 57 -18.83 14.46 -1.15
CA ARG A 57 -19.23 13.07 -0.86
C ARG A 57 -20.74 12.84 -0.98
N ALA A 58 -21.55 13.80 -0.56
CA ALA A 58 -23.00 13.76 -0.63
C ALA A 58 -23.51 13.90 -2.07
N SER A 59 -22.94 14.81 -2.87
CA SER A 59 -23.33 15.05 -4.27
C SER A 59 -23.10 13.86 -5.19
N PHE A 60 -22.17 12.95 -4.86
CA PHE A 60 -21.91 11.73 -5.64
C PHE A 60 -22.38 10.45 -4.94
N SER A 61 -23.10 10.56 -3.81
CA SER A 61 -23.67 9.40 -3.13
C SER A 61 -25.00 9.04 -3.77
N PRO A 62 -25.17 7.80 -4.29
CA PRO A 62 -26.46 7.33 -4.78
C PRO A 62 -27.55 7.34 -3.71
N VAL A 63 -27.16 7.19 -2.43
CA VAL A 63 -28.11 7.23 -1.31
C VAL A 63 -28.70 8.62 -1.15
N VAL A 64 -27.86 9.67 -1.20
CA VAL A 64 -28.30 11.06 -1.02
C VAL A 64 -29.03 11.57 -2.25
N THR A 65 -28.42 11.40 -3.43
CA THR A 65 -29.03 11.82 -4.71
C THR A 65 -30.30 11.04 -5.02
N GLY A 66 -30.33 9.74 -4.71
CA GLY A 66 -31.50 8.89 -4.86
C GLY A 66 -32.62 9.25 -3.89
N ALA A 67 -32.32 9.52 -2.61
CA ALA A 67 -33.31 9.98 -1.64
C ALA A 67 -33.91 11.35 -2.03
N ALA A 68 -33.07 12.29 -2.48
CA ALA A 68 -33.52 13.59 -2.99
C ALA A 68 -34.43 13.43 -4.22
N LEU A 69 -34.06 12.58 -5.18
CA LEU A 69 -34.91 12.25 -6.33
C LEU A 69 -36.22 11.58 -5.93
N LEU A 70 -36.20 10.69 -4.94
CA LEU A 70 -37.41 10.01 -4.47
C LEU A 70 -38.38 11.01 -3.86
N VAL A 71 -37.90 11.89 -2.98
CA VAL A 71 -38.72 12.97 -2.39
C VAL A 71 -39.29 13.89 -3.47
N LEU A 72 -38.47 14.29 -4.46
CA LEU A 72 -38.90 15.20 -5.51
C LEU A 72 -39.84 14.56 -6.54
N LEU A 73 -39.70 13.28 -6.87
CA LEU A 73 -40.48 12.65 -7.95
C LEU A 73 -41.65 11.79 -7.46
N LYS A 74 -41.52 11.18 -6.29
CA LYS A 74 -42.46 10.16 -5.78
C LYS A 74 -42.72 10.26 -4.27
N GLY A 75 -42.33 11.37 -3.62
CA GLY A 75 -42.55 11.58 -2.20
C GLY A 75 -44.04 11.75 -1.88
N PRO A 76 -44.50 11.37 -0.68
CA PRO A 76 -45.88 11.64 -0.28
C PRO A 76 -46.14 13.15 -0.21
N GLU A 77 -47.37 13.58 -0.53
CA GLU A 77 -47.70 14.99 -0.77
C GLU A 77 -47.39 15.90 0.43
N ASN A 78 -47.48 15.37 1.66
CA ASN A 78 -47.17 16.06 2.90
C ASN A 78 -45.69 16.47 3.03
N ILE A 79 -44.78 15.78 2.34
CA ILE A 79 -43.34 16.07 2.33
C ILE A 79 -42.94 16.76 1.02
N GLN A 80 -43.51 16.33 -0.11
CA GLN A 80 -43.16 16.84 -1.43
C GLN A 80 -43.58 18.30 -1.62
N ARG A 81 -44.79 18.69 -1.20
CA ARG A 81 -45.31 20.06 -1.40
C ARG A 81 -44.47 21.12 -0.68
N PRO A 82 -44.16 21.02 0.63
CA PRO A 82 -43.30 21.99 1.30
C PRO A 82 -41.92 22.14 0.67
N VAL A 83 -41.34 21.03 0.18
CA VAL A 83 -40.04 21.04 -0.48
C VAL A 83 -40.12 21.76 -1.84
N TYR A 84 -41.15 21.51 -2.64
CA TYR A 84 -41.37 22.23 -3.89
C TYR A 84 -41.65 23.71 -3.68
N ASP A 85 -42.49 24.05 -2.70
CA ASP A 85 -42.82 25.45 -2.38
C ASP A 85 -41.55 26.22 -1.99
N TYR A 86 -40.70 25.61 -1.16
CA TYR A 86 -39.41 26.18 -0.79
C TYR A 86 -38.46 26.32 -1.99
N LEU A 87 -38.37 25.31 -2.86
CA LEU A 87 -37.56 25.37 -4.07
C LEU A 87 -38.06 26.44 -5.06
N HIS A 88 -39.38 26.64 -5.18
CA HIS A 88 -39.97 27.68 -6.02
C HIS A 88 -39.73 29.10 -5.51
N GLN A 89 -39.57 29.27 -4.19
CA GLN A 89 -39.17 30.55 -3.61
C GLN A 89 -37.71 30.91 -3.94
N LEU A 90 -36.85 29.90 -4.10
CA LEU A 90 -35.41 30.09 -4.34
C LEU A 90 -35.02 30.03 -5.83
N LEU A 91 -35.75 29.26 -6.64
CA LEU A 91 -35.39 28.91 -8.00
C LEU A 91 -36.56 29.10 -8.97
N LYS A 92 -36.27 29.61 -10.16
CA LYS A 92 -37.23 29.64 -11.27
C LYS A 92 -37.64 28.21 -11.65
N PRO A 93 -38.88 27.97 -12.14
CA PRO A 93 -39.35 26.63 -12.51
C PRO A 93 -38.40 25.84 -13.42
N HIS A 94 -37.84 26.50 -14.45
CA HIS A 94 -36.84 25.91 -15.36
C HIS A 94 -35.56 25.44 -14.66
N ASN A 95 -35.17 26.10 -13.57
CA ASN A 95 -34.00 25.71 -12.79
C ASN A 95 -34.29 24.49 -11.89
N ILE A 96 -35.53 24.26 -11.49
CA ILE A 96 -35.95 23.07 -10.72
C ILE A 96 -35.91 21.83 -11.61
N GLU A 97 -36.39 21.92 -12.85
CA GLU A 97 -36.27 20.82 -13.82
C GLU A 97 -34.81 20.48 -14.15
N ARG A 98 -33.97 21.51 -14.30
CA ARG A 98 -32.51 21.34 -14.44
C ARG A 98 -31.92 20.66 -13.21
N LEU A 99 -32.29 21.08 -12.01
CA LEU A 99 -31.83 20.48 -10.75
C LEU A 99 -32.20 18.99 -10.68
N ILE A 100 -33.46 18.64 -10.98
CA ILE A 100 -33.91 17.24 -11.03
C ILE A 100 -33.11 16.44 -12.06
N THR A 101 -32.87 17.01 -13.24
CA THR A 101 -32.07 16.37 -14.30
C THR A 101 -30.62 16.17 -13.85
N THR A 102 -30.00 17.18 -13.23
CA THR A 102 -28.66 17.07 -12.64
C THR A 102 -28.61 16.01 -11.56
N LEU A 103 -29.59 15.95 -10.65
CA LEU A 103 -29.67 14.91 -9.63
C LEU A 103 -29.77 13.51 -10.22
N LYS A 104 -30.54 13.32 -11.31
CA LYS A 104 -30.60 12.04 -12.06
C LYS A 104 -29.22 11.63 -12.60
N TRP A 105 -28.49 12.58 -13.21
CA TRP A 105 -27.14 12.32 -13.71
C TRP A 105 -26.14 12.00 -12.58
N LEU A 106 -26.21 12.72 -11.48
CA LEU A 106 -25.36 12.48 -10.30
C LEU A 106 -25.65 11.12 -9.67
N PHE A 107 -26.93 10.74 -9.55
CA PHE A 107 -27.33 9.43 -9.08
C PHE A 107 -26.83 8.31 -10.00
N ALA A 108 -27.01 8.45 -11.32
CA ALA A 108 -26.54 7.48 -12.31
C ALA A 108 -25.00 7.33 -12.26
N TYR A 109 -24.26 8.43 -12.22
CA TYR A 109 -22.80 8.41 -12.10
C TYR A 109 -22.34 7.77 -10.79
N GLY A 110 -22.96 8.11 -9.67
CA GLY A 110 -22.66 7.50 -8.37
C GLY A 110 -22.94 5.99 -8.39
N LEU A 111 -24.02 5.54 -9.04
CA LEU A 111 -24.35 4.13 -9.14
C LEU A 111 -23.33 3.37 -9.99
N ILE A 112 -22.93 3.92 -11.14
CA ILE A 112 -21.86 3.36 -11.98
C ILE A 112 -20.56 3.24 -11.18
N LYS A 113 -20.19 4.29 -10.44
CA LYS A 113 -18.98 4.29 -9.60
C LYS A 113 -19.05 3.21 -8.52
N ASN A 114 -20.15 3.11 -7.77
CA ASN A 114 -20.33 2.11 -6.71
C ASN A 114 -20.31 0.69 -7.27
N VAL A 115 -20.96 0.44 -8.41
CA VAL A 115 -20.94 -0.86 -9.08
C VAL A 115 -19.52 -1.19 -9.53
N ASN A 116 -18.81 -0.25 -10.14
CA ASN A 116 -17.42 -0.44 -10.54
C ASN A 116 -16.51 -0.72 -9.33
N GLU A 117 -16.68 0.00 -8.22
CA GLU A 117 -15.94 -0.25 -6.98
C GLU A 117 -16.25 -1.63 -6.40
N ALA A 118 -17.51 -2.07 -6.41
CA ALA A 118 -17.91 -3.39 -5.97
C ALA A 118 -17.30 -4.49 -6.86
N ILE A 119 -17.34 -4.34 -8.18
CA ILE A 119 -16.71 -5.27 -9.13
C ILE A 119 -15.19 -5.31 -8.90
N ASN A 120 -14.54 -4.16 -8.70
CA ASN A 120 -13.11 -4.11 -8.40
C ASN A 120 -12.76 -4.76 -7.05
N GLN A 121 -13.61 -4.62 -6.03
CA GLN A 121 -13.43 -5.34 -4.76
C GLN A 121 -13.57 -6.84 -4.95
N LEU A 122 -14.56 -7.30 -5.71
CA LEU A 122 -14.74 -8.71 -6.04
C LEU A 122 -13.54 -9.24 -6.82
N ALA A 123 -13.11 -8.54 -7.88
CA ALA A 123 -11.94 -8.93 -8.67
C ALA A 123 -10.68 -9.04 -7.80
N ARG A 124 -10.42 -8.06 -6.92
CA ARG A 124 -9.31 -8.11 -5.95
C ARG A 124 -9.44 -9.24 -4.94
N ASN A 125 -10.66 -9.63 -4.57
CA ASN A 125 -10.90 -10.76 -3.67
C ASN A 125 -11.03 -12.11 -4.42
N ASN A 126 -10.60 -12.18 -5.69
CA ASN A 126 -10.72 -13.36 -6.55
C ASN A 126 -12.17 -13.87 -6.67
N PHE A 127 -13.12 -12.94 -6.73
CA PHE A 127 -14.58 -13.16 -6.74
C PHE A 127 -15.11 -14.00 -5.56
N SER A 128 -14.34 -14.11 -4.47
CA SER A 128 -14.82 -14.70 -3.24
C SER A 128 -15.74 -13.72 -2.50
N LEU A 129 -16.88 -14.22 -2.04
CA LEU A 129 -17.83 -13.47 -1.20
C LEU A 129 -17.50 -13.61 0.31
N ARG A 130 -16.63 -14.57 0.66
CA ARG A 130 -16.23 -14.82 2.05
C ARG A 130 -15.06 -13.90 2.42
N SER A 131 -15.15 -13.31 3.61
CA SER A 131 -14.00 -12.66 4.25
C SER A 131 -13.06 -13.72 4.80
N SER A 132 -11.78 -13.67 4.42
CA SER A 132 -10.73 -14.52 5.01
C SER A 132 -10.09 -13.88 6.24
N LYS A 133 -10.54 -12.70 6.68
CA LYS A 133 -9.88 -11.93 7.76
C LYS A 133 -9.76 -12.71 9.07
N ALA A 134 -10.79 -13.48 9.42
CA ALA A 134 -10.80 -14.30 10.64
C ALA A 134 -9.87 -15.51 10.56
N ASP A 135 -9.44 -15.90 9.35
CA ASP A 135 -8.58 -17.07 9.13
C ASP A 135 -7.09 -16.74 9.33
N TRP A 136 -6.72 -15.46 9.49
CA TRP A 136 -5.33 -15.00 9.64
C TRP A 136 -5.01 -14.61 11.09
N ASP A 137 -3.98 -15.25 11.65
CA ASP A 137 -3.39 -14.90 12.96
C ASP A 137 -1.90 -14.62 12.78
N TRP A 138 -1.56 -13.33 12.69
CA TRP A 138 -0.22 -12.87 12.37
C TRP A 138 0.89 -13.47 13.25
N ASN A 139 0.60 -13.82 14.51
CA ASN A 139 1.62 -14.38 15.40
C ASN A 139 1.96 -15.84 15.08
N ASN A 140 1.06 -16.54 14.39
CA ASN A 140 1.13 -17.94 14.02
C ASN A 140 1.37 -18.13 12.50
N GLU A 141 1.43 -17.05 11.72
CA GLU A 141 1.79 -17.15 10.31
C GLU A 141 3.29 -17.29 10.12
N ILE A 142 3.66 -18.06 9.09
CA ILE A 142 5.03 -18.18 8.61
C ILE A 142 5.11 -17.58 7.20
N ALA A 143 6.02 -16.64 6.99
CA ALA A 143 6.23 -15.96 5.72
C ALA A 143 7.62 -16.26 5.15
N ILE A 144 7.68 -16.77 3.93
CA ILE A 144 8.93 -16.86 3.17
C ILE A 144 9.19 -15.51 2.48
N VAL A 145 10.41 -15.00 2.60
CA VAL A 145 10.89 -13.85 1.84
C VAL A 145 12.16 -14.25 1.11
N THR A 146 12.10 -14.32 -0.22
CA THR A 146 13.31 -14.56 -1.03
C THR A 146 14.07 -13.27 -1.30
N GLY A 147 15.40 -13.32 -1.37
CA GLY A 147 16.21 -12.10 -1.32
C GLY A 147 16.12 -11.39 0.04
N GLY A 148 15.85 -12.15 1.11
CA GLY A 148 15.53 -11.64 2.44
C GLY A 148 16.67 -10.94 3.17
N SER A 149 17.90 -10.98 2.65
CA SER A 149 19.09 -10.42 3.30
C SER A 149 19.43 -9.00 2.84
N SER A 150 18.77 -8.46 1.81
CA SER A 150 19.10 -7.13 1.28
C SER A 150 17.88 -6.36 0.74
N GLY A 151 18.06 -5.05 0.52
CA GLY A 151 17.08 -4.19 -0.13
C GLY A 151 15.67 -4.31 0.45
N PHE A 152 14.66 -4.44 -0.42
CA PHE A 152 13.28 -4.63 -0.01
C PHE A 152 13.04 -5.92 0.77
N GLY A 153 13.76 -7.01 0.47
CA GLY A 153 13.58 -8.28 1.18
C GLY A 153 14.00 -8.20 2.65
N ALA A 154 15.09 -7.48 2.96
CA ALA A 154 15.47 -7.21 4.35
C ALA A 154 14.43 -6.35 5.08
N LEU A 155 13.86 -5.34 4.40
CA LEU A 155 12.79 -4.51 4.96
C LEU A 155 11.51 -5.32 5.21
N PHE A 156 11.08 -6.16 4.26
CA PHE A 156 9.96 -7.07 4.46
C PHE A 156 10.21 -8.01 5.64
N SER A 157 11.40 -8.59 5.72
CA SER A 157 11.76 -9.50 6.82
C SER A 157 11.69 -8.81 8.17
N LYS A 158 12.21 -7.58 8.25
CA LYS A 158 12.12 -6.74 9.45
C LYS A 158 10.66 -6.42 9.81
N ASP A 159 9.90 -5.83 8.89
CA ASP A 159 8.58 -5.30 9.18
C ASP A 159 7.55 -6.40 9.48
N LEU A 160 7.64 -7.55 8.81
CA LEU A 160 6.79 -8.71 9.09
C LEU A 160 7.11 -9.32 10.46
N SER A 161 8.40 -9.43 10.80
CA SER A 161 8.80 -9.94 12.12
C SER A 161 8.29 -9.05 13.27
N GLN A 162 8.27 -7.73 13.07
CA GLN A 162 7.72 -6.76 14.05
C GLN A 162 6.20 -6.88 14.21
N LYS A 163 5.50 -7.47 13.23
CA LYS A 163 4.06 -7.79 13.31
C LYS A 163 3.79 -9.16 13.95
N GLY A 164 4.82 -9.86 14.41
CA GLY A 164 4.72 -11.16 15.07
C GLY A 164 4.82 -12.36 14.13
N ILE A 165 4.90 -12.14 12.82
CA ILE A 165 5.00 -13.18 11.80
C ILE A 165 6.39 -13.81 11.86
N HIS A 166 6.46 -15.15 11.79
CA HIS A 166 7.75 -15.83 11.68
C HIS A 166 8.24 -15.76 10.24
N VAL A 167 9.35 -15.07 10.01
CA VAL A 167 9.92 -14.89 8.69
C VAL A 167 10.99 -15.93 8.42
N VAL A 168 10.89 -16.59 7.27
CA VAL A 168 11.92 -17.43 6.68
C VAL A 168 12.60 -16.62 5.57
N ALA A 169 13.77 -16.07 5.86
CA ALA A 169 14.57 -15.34 4.89
C ALA A 169 15.41 -16.34 4.07
N ILE A 170 15.15 -16.38 2.76
CA ILE A 170 15.92 -17.18 1.80
C ILE A 170 16.79 -16.24 0.97
N ASP A 171 18.11 -16.44 0.98
CA ASP A 171 19.04 -15.63 0.20
C ASP A 171 20.35 -16.39 -0.06
N VAL A 172 21.13 -15.95 -1.04
CA VAL A 172 22.49 -16.45 -1.26
C VAL A 172 23.50 -15.76 -0.32
N ASN A 173 23.16 -14.57 0.16
CA ASN A 173 23.96 -13.78 1.10
C ASN A 173 23.49 -13.99 2.54
N PRO A 174 24.39 -13.97 3.53
CA PRO A 174 24.00 -14.05 4.93
C PRO A 174 23.07 -12.90 5.34
N LEU A 175 22.25 -13.11 6.36
CA LEU A 175 21.45 -12.03 6.95
C LEU A 175 22.37 -10.89 7.42
N PRO A 176 21.91 -9.64 7.34
CA PRO A 176 22.65 -8.52 7.92
C PRO A 176 22.55 -8.56 9.44
N SER A 177 23.59 -8.08 10.13
CA SER A 177 23.73 -8.14 11.60
C SER A 177 22.55 -7.59 12.41
N HIS A 178 21.82 -6.62 11.85
CA HIS A 178 20.63 -6.05 12.48
C HIS A 178 19.38 -6.95 12.44
N LEU A 179 19.41 -8.04 11.67
CA LEU A 179 18.35 -9.06 11.59
C LEU A 179 18.76 -10.41 12.18
N GLU A 180 20.07 -10.71 12.26
CA GLU A 180 20.58 -12.01 12.71
C GLU A 180 20.08 -12.42 14.10
N ASN A 181 19.94 -11.47 15.04
CA ASN A 181 19.52 -11.75 16.41
C ASN A 181 18.00 -11.71 16.63
N ASN A 182 17.21 -11.60 15.55
CA ASN A 182 15.75 -11.53 15.68
C ASN A 182 15.15 -12.95 15.76
N PRO A 183 14.50 -13.33 16.88
CA PRO A 183 13.98 -14.69 17.07
C PRO A 183 12.83 -15.04 16.11
N LYS A 184 12.19 -14.02 15.50
CA LYS A 184 11.13 -14.19 14.51
C LYS A 184 11.67 -14.26 13.08
N ILE A 185 12.99 -14.37 12.88
CA ILE A 185 13.61 -14.52 11.57
C ILE A 185 14.50 -15.75 11.58
N SER A 186 14.27 -16.67 10.64
CA SER A 186 15.14 -17.81 10.38
C SER A 186 15.74 -17.67 8.98
N PHE A 187 17.04 -17.94 8.87
CA PHE A 187 17.77 -17.81 7.61
C PHE A 187 18.05 -19.18 6.99
N PHE A 188 17.83 -19.29 5.67
CA PHE A 188 18.24 -20.42 4.86
C PHE A 188 19.03 -19.92 3.66
N LYS A 189 20.27 -20.39 3.53
CA LYS A 189 21.09 -20.08 2.37
C LYS A 189 20.62 -20.91 1.19
N CYS A 190 20.13 -20.26 0.14
CA CYS A 190 19.66 -20.94 -1.07
C CYS A 190 19.87 -20.06 -2.31
N ASP A 191 20.40 -20.64 -3.38
CA ASP A 191 20.23 -20.07 -4.71
C ASP A 191 18.86 -20.51 -5.23
N VAL A 192 17.94 -19.55 -5.42
CA VAL A 192 16.58 -19.84 -5.87
C VAL A 192 16.50 -20.27 -7.35
N THR A 193 17.61 -20.21 -8.08
CA THR A 193 17.70 -20.70 -9.47
C THR A 193 17.98 -22.20 -9.54
N ASP A 194 18.41 -22.82 -8.44
CA ASP A 194 18.62 -24.26 -8.32
C ASP A 194 17.38 -24.93 -7.73
N VAL A 195 16.66 -25.68 -8.57
CA VAL A 195 15.42 -26.36 -8.19
C VAL A 195 15.64 -27.41 -7.09
N GLU A 196 16.79 -28.10 -7.09
CA GLU A 196 17.09 -29.12 -6.08
C GLU A 196 17.42 -28.48 -4.74
N ALA A 197 18.15 -27.35 -4.77
CA ALA A 197 18.39 -26.55 -3.57
C ALA A 197 17.09 -26.00 -2.98
N VAL A 198 16.19 -25.48 -3.83
CA VAL A 198 14.86 -25.00 -3.41
C VAL A 198 14.05 -26.13 -2.78
N ASN A 199 14.01 -27.31 -3.39
CA ASN A 199 13.29 -28.46 -2.84
C ASN A 199 13.86 -28.92 -1.49
N THR A 200 15.18 -28.95 -1.36
CA THR A 200 15.87 -29.33 -0.13
C THR A 200 15.57 -28.34 1.00
N VAL A 201 15.72 -27.04 0.73
CA VAL A 201 15.43 -25.97 1.70
C VAL A 201 13.95 -25.94 2.06
N ALA A 202 13.05 -26.16 1.10
CA ALA A 202 11.61 -26.24 1.36
C ALA A 202 11.25 -27.40 2.30
N ALA A 203 11.86 -28.58 2.12
CA ALA A 203 11.68 -29.70 3.03
C ALA A 203 12.23 -29.39 4.44
N GLU A 204 13.39 -28.75 4.50
CA GLU A 204 14.00 -28.33 5.77
C GLU A 204 13.13 -27.31 6.53
N ILE A 205 12.61 -26.30 5.84
CA ILE A 205 11.70 -25.29 6.42
C ILE A 205 10.45 -25.97 6.98
N LYS A 206 9.81 -26.86 6.19
CA LYS A 206 8.61 -27.59 6.61
C LYS A 206 8.84 -28.43 7.86
N SER A 207 10.02 -29.05 7.97
CA SER A 207 10.40 -29.89 9.11
C SER A 207 10.75 -29.07 10.36
N LYS A 208 11.56 -28.01 10.21
CA LYS A 208 12.10 -27.25 11.35
C LYS A 208 11.19 -26.14 11.87
N ILE A 209 10.40 -25.53 10.98
CA ILE A 209 9.62 -24.32 11.28
C ILE A 209 8.13 -24.60 11.13
N GLY A 210 7.75 -25.35 10.10
CA GLY A 210 6.37 -25.67 9.80
C GLY A 210 5.97 -25.15 8.42
N HIS A 211 4.66 -25.01 8.22
CA HIS A 211 4.11 -24.75 6.89
C HIS A 211 3.88 -23.26 6.62
N PRO A 212 4.57 -22.68 5.62
CA PRO A 212 4.38 -21.27 5.27
C PRO A 212 3.02 -20.99 4.65
N SER A 213 2.35 -19.96 5.17
CA SER A 213 1.08 -19.45 4.64
C SER A 213 1.30 -18.24 3.72
N ILE A 214 2.49 -17.62 3.77
CA ILE A 214 2.84 -16.46 2.94
C ILE A 214 4.13 -16.76 2.18
N LEU A 215 4.13 -16.52 0.86
CA LEU A 215 5.31 -16.62 0.01
C LEU A 215 5.53 -15.29 -0.71
N ILE A 216 6.64 -14.63 -0.42
CA ILE A 216 7.06 -13.39 -1.09
C ILE A 216 8.22 -13.72 -2.02
N ASN A 217 7.91 -13.87 -3.31
CA ASN A 217 8.87 -14.00 -4.40
C ASN A 217 9.47 -12.61 -4.69
N ASN A 218 10.52 -12.26 -3.95
CA ASN A 218 11.18 -10.95 -4.02
C ASN A 218 12.57 -10.98 -4.65
N ALA A 219 13.28 -12.11 -4.55
CA ALA A 219 14.63 -12.25 -5.12
C ALA A 219 14.65 -11.76 -6.59
N GLY A 220 15.61 -10.91 -6.90
CA GLY A 220 15.68 -10.29 -8.21
C GLY A 220 17.04 -9.69 -8.49
N ILE A 221 17.46 -9.77 -9.75
CA ILE A 221 18.64 -9.09 -10.27
C ILE A 221 18.28 -8.24 -11.49
N GLY A 222 19.07 -7.20 -11.72
CA GLY A 222 18.94 -6.32 -12.86
C GLY A 222 20.28 -5.70 -13.24
N GLY A 223 20.28 -4.92 -14.30
CA GLY A 223 21.44 -4.19 -14.78
C GLY A 223 21.10 -3.45 -16.06
N GLN A 224 21.83 -2.37 -16.36
CA GLN A 224 21.65 -1.63 -17.60
C GLN A 224 22.63 -2.12 -18.67
N ARG A 225 22.11 -2.80 -19.69
CA ARG A 225 22.86 -3.30 -20.85
C ARG A 225 22.00 -3.26 -22.13
N PRO A 226 22.49 -2.66 -23.23
CA PRO A 226 21.86 -2.78 -24.53
C PRO A 226 21.77 -4.24 -24.99
N ILE A 227 20.75 -4.57 -25.79
CA ILE A 227 20.48 -5.94 -26.25
C ILE A 227 21.69 -6.61 -26.93
N LEU A 228 22.46 -5.85 -27.72
CA LEU A 228 23.66 -6.34 -28.42
C LEU A 228 24.84 -6.63 -27.49
N GLN A 229 24.79 -6.17 -26.24
CA GLN A 229 25.81 -6.39 -25.22
C GLN A 229 25.38 -7.41 -24.15
N THR A 230 24.13 -7.88 -24.20
CA THR A 230 23.61 -8.87 -23.26
C THR A 230 24.13 -10.25 -23.64
N LYS A 231 24.97 -10.83 -22.78
CA LYS A 231 25.49 -12.19 -22.98
C LYS A 231 24.42 -13.24 -22.64
N PRO A 232 24.39 -14.39 -23.33
CA PRO A 232 23.41 -15.45 -23.06
C PRO A 232 23.35 -15.89 -21.59
N GLU A 233 24.51 -16.01 -20.92
CA GLU A 233 24.58 -16.47 -19.53
C GLU A 233 23.97 -15.43 -18.56
N GLN A 234 24.13 -14.14 -18.88
CA GLN A 234 23.55 -13.05 -18.10
C GLN A 234 22.03 -13.02 -18.25
N LEU A 235 21.54 -13.24 -19.47
CA LEU A 235 20.10 -13.34 -19.75
C LEU A 235 19.49 -14.54 -19.03
N GLN A 236 20.12 -15.72 -19.14
CA GLN A 236 19.68 -16.93 -18.46
C GLN A 236 19.64 -16.74 -16.94
N LYS A 237 20.69 -16.17 -16.35
CA LYS A 237 20.73 -15.89 -14.91
C LYS A 237 19.61 -14.92 -14.50
N LEU A 238 19.40 -13.86 -15.27
CA LEU A 238 18.35 -12.88 -14.99
C LEU A 238 16.96 -13.51 -15.03
N MET A 239 16.65 -14.30 -16.06
CA MET A 239 15.36 -15.00 -16.16
C MET A 239 15.22 -16.09 -15.09
N GLY A 240 16.32 -16.77 -14.76
CA GLY A 240 16.38 -17.76 -13.68
C GLY A 240 15.96 -17.17 -12.34
N VAL A 241 16.59 -16.06 -11.94
CA VAL A 241 16.28 -15.41 -10.65
C VAL A 241 14.91 -14.73 -10.68
N ASN A 242 14.62 -13.94 -11.72
CA ASN A 242 13.46 -13.05 -11.72
C ASN A 242 12.15 -13.74 -12.09
N LEU A 243 12.18 -14.92 -12.73
CA LEU A 243 10.99 -15.61 -13.20
C LEU A 243 10.98 -17.09 -12.83
N PHE A 244 11.99 -17.87 -13.21
CA PHE A 244 11.93 -19.33 -12.99
C PHE A 244 11.92 -19.71 -11.51
N ALA A 245 12.62 -18.96 -10.68
CA ALA A 245 12.55 -19.09 -9.23
C ALA A 245 11.10 -19.00 -8.69
N HIS A 246 10.25 -18.15 -9.27
CA HIS A 246 8.85 -18.04 -8.84
C HIS A 246 8.09 -19.35 -9.07
N TYR A 247 8.35 -20.04 -10.19
CA TYR A 247 7.77 -21.35 -10.46
C TYR A 247 8.23 -22.39 -9.44
N TYR A 248 9.54 -22.48 -9.20
CA TYR A 248 10.10 -23.48 -8.28
C TYR A 248 9.58 -23.28 -6.85
N LEU A 249 9.54 -22.04 -6.38
CA LEU A 249 9.04 -21.70 -5.05
C LEU A 249 7.53 -21.97 -4.92
N VAL A 250 6.73 -21.59 -5.92
CA VAL A 250 5.30 -21.89 -5.90
C VAL A 250 5.07 -23.40 -5.93
N GLN A 251 5.76 -24.16 -6.76
CA GLN A 251 5.66 -25.62 -6.78
C GLN A 251 6.05 -26.26 -5.43
N ALA A 252 7.07 -25.71 -4.75
CA ALA A 252 7.52 -26.21 -3.47
C ALA A 252 6.54 -25.94 -2.31
N PHE A 253 5.87 -24.78 -2.29
CA PHE A 253 5.07 -24.33 -1.13
C PHE A 253 3.54 -24.36 -1.35
N LEU A 254 3.07 -24.25 -2.59
CA LEU A 254 1.63 -24.24 -2.90
C LEU A 254 0.89 -25.52 -2.46
N PRO A 255 1.44 -26.75 -2.55
CA PRO A 255 0.69 -27.95 -2.18
C PRO A 255 0.09 -27.91 -0.78
N ASN A 256 0.82 -27.40 0.21
CA ASN A 256 0.30 -27.29 1.57
C ASN A 256 -0.69 -26.12 1.74
N MET A 257 -0.50 -25.00 1.02
CA MET A 257 -1.49 -23.92 0.99
C MET A 257 -2.83 -24.41 0.42
N LEU A 258 -2.79 -25.30 -0.59
CA LEU A 258 -3.96 -25.94 -1.18
C LEU A 258 -4.66 -26.88 -0.19
N GLU A 259 -3.90 -27.74 0.49
CA GLU A 259 -4.41 -28.64 1.53
C GLU A 259 -5.13 -27.86 2.64
N ASN A 260 -4.52 -26.77 3.11
CA ASN A 260 -5.08 -25.91 4.16
C ASN A 260 -6.11 -24.89 3.64
N ARG A 261 -6.32 -24.81 2.32
CA ARG A 261 -7.11 -23.77 1.64
C ARG A 261 -6.80 -22.36 2.13
N LYS A 262 -5.54 -22.08 2.43
CA LYS A 262 -5.07 -20.81 2.97
C LYS A 262 -3.66 -20.54 2.46
N GLY A 263 -3.49 -19.37 1.87
CA GLY A 263 -2.18 -18.93 1.41
C GLY A 263 -2.21 -17.55 0.79
N HIS A 264 -1.07 -16.88 0.76
CA HIS A 264 -0.87 -15.64 0.01
C HIS A 264 0.47 -15.67 -0.70
N ILE A 265 0.44 -15.63 -2.03
CA ILE A 265 1.63 -15.59 -2.88
C ILE A 265 1.79 -14.17 -3.42
N ILE A 266 2.88 -13.51 -3.05
CA ILE A 266 3.22 -12.16 -3.50
C ILE A 266 4.41 -12.25 -4.46
N SER A 267 4.26 -11.72 -5.67
CA SER A 267 5.30 -11.68 -6.69
C SER A 267 5.80 -10.25 -6.87
N ILE A 268 7.06 -9.95 -6.56
CA ILE A 268 7.57 -8.58 -6.69
C ILE A 268 7.91 -8.28 -8.16
N ALA A 269 7.05 -7.48 -8.80
CA ALA A 269 7.25 -6.98 -10.14
C ALA A 269 8.01 -5.63 -10.17
N SER A 270 7.77 -4.79 -11.19
CA SER A 270 8.39 -3.47 -11.34
C SER A 270 7.52 -2.57 -12.22
N MET A 271 7.69 -1.25 -12.12
CA MET A 271 7.17 -0.34 -13.16
C MET A 271 7.69 -0.70 -14.57
N ALA A 272 8.88 -1.32 -14.63
CA ALA A 272 9.47 -1.85 -15.86
C ALA A 272 8.64 -2.97 -16.52
N SER A 273 7.65 -3.52 -15.82
CA SER A 273 6.68 -4.46 -16.41
C SER A 273 5.73 -3.80 -17.41
N PHE A 274 5.49 -2.48 -17.29
CA PHE A 274 4.50 -1.76 -18.09
C PHE A 274 5.11 -0.88 -19.18
N PHE A 275 6.31 -0.36 -18.94
CA PHE A 275 7.06 0.40 -19.94
C PHE A 275 8.56 0.14 -19.79
N THR A 276 9.28 0.19 -20.91
CA THR A 276 10.71 -0.10 -20.93
C THR A 276 11.51 1.13 -21.34
N THR A 277 12.76 1.20 -20.89
CA THR A 277 13.73 2.22 -21.29
C THR A 277 14.95 1.56 -21.95
N PRO A 278 15.78 2.31 -22.71
CA PRO A 278 16.99 1.75 -23.29
C PRO A 278 17.88 1.09 -22.23
N GLY A 279 18.40 -0.10 -22.57
CA GLY A 279 19.33 -0.83 -21.72
C GLY A 279 18.70 -1.71 -20.64
N ILE A 280 17.38 -1.83 -20.53
CA ILE A 280 16.75 -2.74 -19.55
C ILE A 280 15.79 -3.75 -20.19
N THR A 281 15.97 -4.05 -21.48
CA THR A 281 15.04 -4.91 -22.23
C THR A 281 14.89 -6.29 -21.59
N ASP A 282 15.98 -6.93 -21.18
CA ASP A 282 15.97 -8.23 -20.49
C ASP A 282 15.24 -8.16 -19.14
N TYR A 283 15.54 -7.15 -18.34
CA TYR A 283 14.88 -6.90 -17.07
C TYR A 283 13.38 -6.62 -17.22
N SER A 284 12.99 -5.71 -18.11
CA SER A 284 11.58 -5.40 -18.40
C SER A 284 10.82 -6.62 -18.89
N CYS A 285 11.41 -7.43 -19.79
CA CYS A 285 10.82 -8.71 -20.21
C CYS A 285 10.59 -9.65 -19.01
N SER A 286 11.58 -9.80 -18.13
CA SER A 286 11.42 -10.65 -16.93
C SER A 286 10.29 -10.16 -16.01
N LYS A 287 10.16 -8.84 -15.82
CA LYS A 287 9.15 -8.27 -14.93
C LYS A 287 7.76 -8.23 -15.57
N ALA A 288 7.66 -8.09 -16.88
CA ALA A 288 6.41 -8.30 -17.62
C ALA A 288 5.97 -9.77 -17.54
N ALA A 289 6.90 -10.72 -17.65
CA ALA A 289 6.60 -12.14 -17.49
C ALA A 289 6.09 -12.48 -16.07
N VAL A 290 6.57 -11.79 -15.03
CA VAL A 290 6.04 -11.93 -13.66
C VAL A 290 4.56 -11.51 -13.56
N LEU A 291 4.12 -10.48 -14.29
CA LEU A 291 2.69 -10.12 -14.35
C LEU A 291 1.85 -11.26 -14.93
N ALA A 292 2.28 -11.79 -16.07
CA ALA A 292 1.60 -12.91 -16.74
C ALA A 292 1.59 -14.18 -15.88
N PHE A 293 2.71 -14.48 -15.21
CA PHE A 293 2.81 -15.57 -14.23
C PHE A 293 1.77 -15.42 -13.12
N ASN A 294 1.68 -14.23 -12.52
CA ASN A 294 0.77 -13.99 -11.41
C ASN A 294 -0.72 -14.08 -11.84
N GLU A 295 -1.05 -13.57 -13.03
CA GLU A 295 -2.38 -13.70 -13.64
C GLU A 295 -2.75 -15.17 -13.91
N GLY A 296 -1.82 -15.91 -14.50
CA GLY A 296 -1.97 -17.35 -14.77
C GLY A 296 -2.21 -18.13 -13.48
N LEU A 297 -1.32 -17.98 -12.49
CA LEU A 297 -1.45 -18.66 -11.20
C LEU A 297 -2.77 -18.32 -10.49
N SER A 298 -3.18 -17.05 -10.47
CA SER A 298 -4.46 -16.63 -9.89
C SER A 298 -5.66 -17.32 -10.55
N THR A 299 -5.60 -17.45 -11.88
CA THR A 299 -6.62 -18.12 -12.66
C THR A 299 -6.64 -19.62 -12.38
N GLU A 300 -5.48 -20.29 -12.36
CA GLU A 300 -5.37 -21.72 -12.04
C GLU A 300 -5.89 -22.04 -10.63
N LEU A 301 -5.54 -21.21 -9.64
CA LEU A 301 -6.04 -21.33 -8.27
C LEU A 301 -7.58 -21.31 -8.23
N ARG A 302 -8.20 -20.42 -9.02
CA ARG A 302 -9.65 -20.29 -9.08
C ARG A 302 -10.31 -21.44 -9.86
N THR A 303 -9.77 -21.81 -11.02
CA THR A 303 -10.47 -22.68 -11.98
C THR A 303 -10.04 -24.13 -11.91
N ILE A 304 -8.73 -24.40 -11.85
CA ILE A 304 -8.15 -25.75 -11.80
C ILE A 304 -8.23 -26.28 -10.37
N HIS A 305 -7.67 -25.53 -9.41
CA HIS A 305 -7.57 -25.97 -8.02
C HIS A 305 -8.82 -25.68 -7.19
N ARG A 306 -9.74 -24.85 -7.70
CA ARG A 306 -10.99 -24.46 -7.01
C ARG A 306 -10.73 -23.97 -5.57
N CYS A 307 -9.67 -23.19 -5.40
CA CYS A 307 -9.19 -22.64 -4.14
C CYS A 307 -9.00 -21.12 -4.22
N PRO A 308 -10.08 -20.33 -4.40
CA PRO A 308 -10.01 -18.87 -4.46
C PRO A 308 -9.63 -18.21 -3.12
N GLU A 309 -9.54 -18.97 -2.04
CA GLU A 309 -9.06 -18.56 -0.72
C GLU A 309 -7.57 -18.24 -0.72
N ILE A 310 -6.78 -18.94 -1.55
CA ILE A 310 -5.37 -18.60 -1.76
C ILE A 310 -5.31 -17.34 -2.62
N LYS A 311 -4.67 -16.30 -2.08
CA LYS A 311 -4.57 -14.99 -2.73
C LYS A 311 -3.25 -14.86 -3.48
N THR A 312 -3.29 -14.09 -4.56
CA THR A 312 -2.08 -13.65 -5.26
C THR A 312 -2.00 -12.13 -5.29
N THR A 313 -0.79 -11.58 -5.28
CA THR A 313 -0.55 -10.13 -5.40
C THR A 313 0.73 -9.90 -6.18
N VAL A 314 0.75 -8.84 -6.99
CA VAL A 314 1.88 -8.44 -7.83
C VAL A 314 2.09 -6.94 -7.81
#